data_AF-A0A8S9QW22-F1
#
_entry.id   AF-A0A8S9QW22-F1
#
_cell.length_a   1.000
_cell.length_b   1.000
_cell.length_c   1.000
_cell.angle_alpha   90.00
_cell.angle_beta   90.00
_cell.angle_gamma   90.00
#
_symmetry.space_group_name_H-M   'P 1'
#
loop_
_entity.id
_entity.type
_entity.pdbx_description
1 polymer ?
#
loop_
_entity_poly.entity_id
_entity_poly.type
_entity_poly.pdbx_seq_one_letter_code
_entity_poly.pdbx_strand_id
1 'polypeptide(L)'
;MAYASRFLSRSKQLQGSLVILQQHHAIPVRAFAKEAARPTFKGDEMLKGVFTEIKNKFLAAVDILRKEKITLDPEDPAAVKQYANVMKTIRQKADMFSESQRIKYDIENETKEIPDARAYLLKLKDIRTR
;
A
#
# COMPACT_ATOMS: atom_id res chain seq x y z
N MET A 1 -27.69 -20.37 48.08
CA MET A 1 -26.63 -21.40 48.17
C MET A 1 -26.80 -22.31 46.95
N ALA A 2 -26.11 -22.10 45.82
CA ALA A 2 -24.70 -22.40 45.54
C ALA A 2 -24.35 -23.88 45.66
N TYR A 3 -24.37 -24.61 44.54
CA TYR A 3 -23.38 -25.64 44.21
C TYR A 3 -23.10 -25.61 42.71
N ALA A 4 -21.86 -25.28 42.38
CA ALA A 4 -21.30 -25.45 41.05
C ALA A 4 -20.73 -26.87 40.92
N SER A 5 -20.86 -27.48 39.76
CA SER A 5 -19.96 -28.55 39.33
C SER A 5 -19.59 -28.31 37.86
N ARG A 6 -18.36 -27.82 37.66
CA ARG A 6 -17.67 -27.87 36.37
C ARG A 6 -16.93 -29.20 36.32
N PHE A 7 -17.07 -29.98 35.25
CA PHE A 7 -15.96 -30.73 34.68
C PHE A 7 -16.12 -30.86 33.17
N LEU A 8 -15.06 -30.43 32.48
CA LEU A 8 -14.81 -30.55 31.05
C LEU A 8 -14.71 -32.02 30.64
N SER A 9 -15.17 -32.37 29.44
CA SER A 9 -14.50 -33.41 28.66
C SER A 9 -14.75 -33.21 27.16
N ARG A 10 -13.68 -32.95 26.42
CA ARG A 10 -13.66 -33.07 24.96
C ARG A 10 -13.70 -34.56 24.62
N SER A 11 -14.62 -34.99 23.75
CA SER A 11 -14.37 -36.15 22.91
C SER A 11 -14.92 -35.90 21.50
N LYS A 12 -13.99 -35.92 20.55
CA LYS A 12 -14.28 -36.01 19.12
C LYS A 12 -15.01 -37.32 18.84
N GLN A 13 -15.83 -37.27 17.79
CA GLN A 13 -16.30 -38.37 16.95
C GLN A 13 -17.51 -39.21 17.39
N LEU A 14 -18.51 -39.15 16.49
CA LEU A 14 -19.35 -40.25 15.98
C LEU A 14 -20.51 -40.75 16.86
N GLN A 15 -21.65 -40.07 16.75
CA GLN A 15 -22.97 -40.70 16.56
C GLN A 15 -23.70 -39.82 15.53
N GLY A 16 -24.12 -40.27 14.35
CA GLY A 16 -24.73 -41.56 14.08
C GLY A 16 -26.25 -41.36 14.13
N SER A 17 -26.81 -41.05 12.95
CA SER A 17 -28.23 -41.05 12.53
C SER A 17 -29.21 -39.99 13.06
N LEU A 18 -30.11 -39.59 12.12
CA LEU A 18 -31.22 -38.63 12.18
C LEU A 18 -30.78 -37.17 12.34
N VAL A 19 -30.72 -36.35 11.28
CA VAL A 19 -31.88 -35.94 10.48
C VAL A 19 -31.45 -35.69 9.03
N ILE A 20 -31.72 -36.64 8.14
CA ILE A 20 -31.72 -36.39 6.69
C ILE A 20 -33.14 -35.90 6.35
N LEU A 21 -33.40 -34.61 6.61
CA LEU A 21 -34.59 -33.94 6.06
C LEU A 21 -34.22 -33.45 4.65
N GLN A 22 -34.58 -34.27 3.66
CA GLN A 22 -34.82 -33.92 2.25
C GLN A 22 -33.95 -32.81 1.64
N GLN A 23 -32.71 -33.17 1.26
CA GLN A 23 -31.84 -32.36 0.39
C GLN A 23 -32.23 -32.43 -1.10
N HIS A 24 -33.52 -32.39 -1.46
CA HIS A 24 -33.88 -32.42 -2.89
C HIS A 24 -34.24 -31.06 -3.51
N HIS A 25 -34.66 -30.05 -2.74
CA HIS A 25 -35.06 -28.76 -3.32
C HIS A 25 -34.79 -27.52 -2.45
N ALA A 26 -33.90 -27.60 -1.46
CA ALA A 26 -33.53 -26.43 -0.65
C ALA A 26 -32.46 -25.60 -1.37
N ILE A 27 -32.87 -24.81 -2.36
CA ILE A 27 -32.01 -23.78 -2.95
C ILE A 27 -31.77 -22.72 -1.87
N PRO A 28 -30.55 -22.54 -1.35
CA PRO A 28 -30.29 -21.53 -0.34
C PRO A 28 -30.66 -20.16 -0.90
N VAL A 29 -31.31 -19.30 -0.11
CA VAL A 29 -31.75 -17.95 -0.54
C VAL A 29 -30.61 -17.13 -1.19
N ARG A 30 -29.36 -17.41 -0.80
CA ARG A 30 -28.16 -16.82 -1.40
C ARG A 30 -27.91 -17.18 -2.88
N ALA A 31 -28.48 -18.27 -3.39
CA ALA A 31 -28.38 -18.66 -4.79
C ALA A 31 -29.30 -17.83 -5.71
N PHE A 32 -30.30 -17.13 -5.15
CA PHE A 32 -31.14 -16.17 -5.88
C PHE A 32 -30.62 -14.74 -5.78
N ALA A 33 -29.58 -14.49 -4.99
CA ALA A 33 -28.90 -13.19 -5.02
C ALA A 33 -28.18 -13.07 -6.36
N LYS A 34 -28.78 -12.32 -7.29
CA LYS A 34 -28.12 -11.84 -8.50
C LYS A 34 -26.81 -11.19 -8.06
N GLU A 35 -25.68 -11.73 -8.51
CA GLU A 35 -24.35 -11.19 -8.21
C GLU A 35 -24.37 -9.72 -8.59
N ALA A 36 -24.45 -8.85 -7.58
CA ALA A 36 -24.41 -7.43 -7.78
C ALA A 36 -22.97 -7.12 -8.15
N ALA A 37 -22.67 -7.18 -9.45
CA ALA A 37 -21.47 -6.60 -10.00
C ALA A 37 -21.48 -5.13 -9.57
N ARG A 38 -20.76 -4.83 -8.50
CA ARG A 38 -20.63 -3.46 -8.02
C ARG A 38 -20.05 -2.69 -9.20
N PRO A 39 -20.73 -1.64 -9.70
CA PRO A 39 -20.20 -0.88 -10.81
C PRO A 39 -18.81 -0.39 -10.39
N THR A 40 -17.79 -0.79 -11.14
CA THR A 40 -16.41 -0.37 -10.87
C THR A 40 -16.40 1.15 -10.96
N PHE A 41 -16.30 1.82 -9.81
CA PHE A 41 -16.23 3.26 -9.81
C PHE A 41 -14.91 3.67 -10.46
N LYS A 42 -14.91 4.69 -11.33
CA LYS A 42 -13.67 5.22 -11.92
C LYS A 42 -12.62 5.55 -10.85
N GLY A 43 -13.07 5.96 -9.65
CA GLY A 43 -12.19 6.17 -8.49
C GLY A 43 -11.50 4.89 -8.01
N ASP A 44 -12.18 3.75 -8.00
CA ASP A 44 -11.59 2.47 -7.57
C ASP A 44 -10.49 2.01 -8.54
N GLU A 45 -10.67 2.24 -9.84
CA GLU A 45 -9.65 1.94 -10.85
C GLU A 45 -8.44 2.86 -10.71
N MET A 46 -8.66 4.16 -10.48
CA MET A 46 -7.58 5.12 -10.19
C MET A 46 -6.78 4.73 -8.95
N LEU A 47 -7.46 4.40 -7.85
CA LEU A 47 -6.81 3.97 -6.60
C LEU A 47 -6.01 2.68 -6.79
N LYS A 48 -6.54 1.72 -7.56
CA LYS A 48 -5.80 0.50 -7.92
C LYS A 48 -4.53 0.84 -8.71
N GLY A 49 -4.62 1.75 -9.68
CA GLY A 49 -3.46 2.23 -10.44
C GLY A 49 -2.37 2.80 -9.53
N VAL A 50 -2.72 3.79 -8.71
CA VAL A 50 -1.80 4.41 -7.74
C VAL A 50 -1.20 3.37 -6.79
N PHE A 51 -2.01 2.43 -6.28
CA PHE A 51 -1.51 1.38 -5.42
C PHE A 51 -0.51 0.46 -6.13
N THR A 52 -0.80 0.07 -7.38
CA THR A 52 0.12 -0.77 -8.16
C THR A 52 1.43 -0.06 -8.46
N GLU A 53 1.41 1.24 -8.75
CA GLU A 53 2.61 2.04 -8.94
C GLU A 53 3.46 2.08 -7.67
N ILE A 54 2.86 2.43 -6.53
CA ILE A 54 3.56 2.49 -5.23
C ILE A 54 4.13 1.12 -4.87
N LYS A 55 3.34 0.05 -5.05
CA LYS A 55 3.79 -1.33 -4.80
C LYS A 55 5.01 -1.69 -5.65
N ASN A 56 5.00 -1.36 -6.94
CA ASN A 56 6.12 -1.66 -7.84
C ASN A 56 7.39 -0.89 -7.42
N LYS A 57 7.26 0.40 -7.08
CA LYS A 57 8.39 1.21 -6.57
C LYS A 57 8.95 0.64 -5.27
N PHE A 58 8.08 0.23 -4.36
CA PHE A 58 8.47 -0.40 -3.09
C PHE A 58 9.20 -1.74 -3.30
N LEU A 59 8.67 -2.61 -4.16
CA LEU A 59 9.30 -3.90 -4.46
C LEU A 59 10.68 -3.71 -5.09
N ALA A 60 10.83 -2.78 -6.02
CA ALA A 60 12.13 -2.46 -6.63
C ALA A 60 13.16 -2.00 -5.59
N ALA A 61 12.76 -1.20 -4.60
CA ALA A 61 13.63 -0.78 -3.50
C ALA A 61 14.04 -1.96 -2.61
N VAL A 62 13.06 -2.79 -2.20
CA VAL A 62 13.31 -3.98 -1.36
C VAL A 62 14.25 -4.96 -2.05
N ASP A 63 14.11 -5.17 -3.36
CA ASP A 63 14.97 -6.07 -4.12
C ASP A 63 16.44 -5.62 -4.16
N ILE A 64 16.70 -4.31 -4.11
CA ILE A 64 18.06 -3.76 -4.04
C ILE A 64 18.61 -3.93 -2.62
N LEU A 65 17.82 -3.55 -1.61
CA LEU A 65 18.20 -3.68 -0.20
C LEU A 65 18.48 -5.13 0.21
N ARG A 66 17.80 -6.10 -0.40
CA ARG A 66 18.07 -7.54 -0.18
C ARG A 66 19.42 -7.98 -0.77
N LYS A 67 19.87 -7.35 -1.86
CA LYS A 67 21.13 -7.68 -2.54
C LYS A 67 22.32 -7.00 -1.88
N GLU A 68 22.15 -5.75 -1.46
CA GLU A 68 23.20 -4.92 -0.91
C GLU A 68 23.21 -5.02 0.62
N LYS A 69 24.27 -5.59 1.20
CA LYS A 69 24.49 -5.56 2.65
C LYS A 69 24.97 -4.16 3.04
N ILE A 70 24.12 -3.39 3.72
CA ILE A 70 24.45 -2.06 4.23
C ILE A 70 24.96 -2.20 5.66
N THR A 71 26.16 -1.72 5.91
CA THR A 71 26.67 -1.49 7.27
C THR A 71 26.26 -0.09 7.70
N LEU A 72 25.63 0.06 8.88
CA LEU A 72 25.20 1.34 9.42
C LEU A 72 26.18 1.75 10.52
N ASP A 73 27.19 2.52 10.13
CA ASP A 73 28.14 3.15 11.04
C ASP A 73 28.25 4.64 10.68
N PRO A 74 27.81 5.56 11.57
CA PRO A 74 27.87 7.00 11.30
C PRO A 74 29.28 7.57 11.42
N GLU A 75 30.19 6.89 12.11
CA GLU A 75 31.57 7.35 12.34
C GLU A 75 32.52 6.92 11.22
N ASP A 76 32.19 5.85 10.48
CA ASP A 76 32.95 5.40 9.33
C ASP A 76 32.50 6.11 8.02
N PRO A 77 33.35 6.97 7.42
CA PRO A 77 33.01 7.65 6.17
C PRO A 77 32.78 6.69 5.00
N ALA A 78 33.37 5.49 5.01
CA ALA A 78 33.15 4.49 3.96
C ALA A 78 31.73 3.91 4.02
N ALA A 79 31.25 3.57 5.21
CA ALA A 79 29.88 3.11 5.44
C ALA A 79 28.83 4.16 5.03
N VAL A 80 29.05 5.43 5.39
CA VAL A 80 28.17 6.55 5.00
C VAL A 80 28.12 6.71 3.48
N LYS A 81 29.28 6.65 2.80
CA LYS A 81 29.35 6.74 1.34
C LYS A 81 28.66 5.56 0.66
N GLN A 82 28.83 4.35 1.19
CA GLN A 82 28.14 3.17 0.69
C GLN A 82 26.62 3.35 0.81
N TYR A 83 26.12 3.74 1.98
CA TYR A 83 24.71 4.03 2.21
C TYR A 83 24.15 5.05 1.21
N ALA A 84 24.84 6.18 1.02
CA ALA A 84 24.41 7.22 0.09
C ALA A 84 24.31 6.70 -1.36
N ASN A 85 25.25 5.84 -1.78
CA ASN A 85 25.22 5.22 -3.09
C ASN A 85 24.02 4.26 -3.24
N VAL A 86 23.77 3.39 -2.25
CA VAL A 86 22.61 2.49 -2.26
C VAL A 86 21.30 3.27 -2.35
N MET A 87 21.16 4.34 -1.55
CA MET A 87 19.94 5.16 -1.59
C MET A 87 19.76 5.87 -2.92
N LYS A 88 20.86 6.28 -3.57
CA LYS A 88 20.83 6.85 -4.92
C LYS A 88 20.40 5.82 -5.96
N THR A 89 20.91 4.58 -5.90
CA THR A 89 20.53 3.52 -6.86
C THR A 89 19.06 3.12 -6.69
N ILE A 90 18.58 3.01 -5.45
CA ILE A 90 17.17 2.76 -5.13
C ILE A 90 16.29 3.85 -5.75
N ARG A 91 16.62 5.12 -5.51
CA ARG A 91 15.86 6.25 -6.05
C ARG A 91 15.76 6.19 -7.57
N GLN A 92 16.88 5.93 -8.25
CA GLN A 92 16.92 5.87 -9.72
C GLN A 92 16.13 4.68 -10.27
N LYS A 93 16.24 3.49 -9.65
CA LYS A 93 15.53 2.29 -10.10
C LYS A 93 14.03 2.32 -9.82
N ALA A 94 13.62 2.96 -8.72
CA ALA A 94 12.22 3.15 -8.37
C ALA A 94 11.59 4.37 -9.09
N ASP A 95 12.32 5.04 -9.98
CA ASP A 95 11.89 6.27 -10.67
C ASP A 95 11.26 7.27 -9.69
N MET A 96 12.02 7.56 -8.64
CA MET A 96 11.65 8.52 -7.60
C MET A 96 12.40 9.83 -7.83
N PHE A 97 11.70 10.95 -7.68
CA PHE A 97 12.34 12.26 -7.76
C PHE A 97 13.37 12.46 -6.66
N SER A 98 14.50 13.09 -7.01
CA SER A 98 15.32 13.79 -6.02
C SER A 98 14.59 15.02 -5.49
N GLU A 99 15.00 15.55 -4.34
CA GLU A 99 14.39 16.79 -3.81
C GLU A 99 14.49 17.95 -4.82
N SER A 100 15.62 18.11 -5.51
CA SER A 100 15.76 19.11 -6.57
C SER A 100 14.81 18.88 -7.74
N GLN A 101 14.61 17.61 -8.15
CA GLN A 101 13.68 17.26 -9.22
C GLN A 101 12.22 17.47 -8.78
N ARG A 102 11.89 17.15 -7.53
CA ARG A 102 10.56 17.39 -6.95
C ARG A 102 10.24 18.88 -6.94
N ILE A 103 11.16 19.71 -6.41
CA ILE A 103 11.00 21.17 -6.42
C ILE A 103 10.81 21.70 -7.84
N LYS A 104 11.62 21.23 -8.80
CA LYS A 104 11.47 21.61 -10.22
C LYS A 104 10.09 21.22 -10.76
N TYR A 105 9.65 19.99 -10.51
CA TYR A 105 8.35 19.48 -10.93
C TYR A 105 7.19 20.27 -10.32
N ASP A 106 7.28 20.62 -9.04
CA ASP A 106 6.27 21.40 -8.33
C ASP A 106 6.20 22.83 -8.89
N ILE A 107 7.36 23.47 -9.12
CA ILE A 107 7.42 24.78 -9.78
C ILE A 107 6.76 24.70 -11.16
N GLU A 108 7.17 23.76 -12.01
CA GLU A 108 6.63 23.62 -13.36
C GLU A 108 5.12 23.37 -13.33
N ASN A 109 4.62 22.51 -12.46
CA ASN A 109 3.19 22.21 -12.39
C ASN A 109 2.35 23.35 -11.82
N GLU A 110 2.79 23.96 -10.72
CA GLU A 110 2.01 24.99 -10.05
C GLU A 110 2.09 26.36 -10.75
N THR A 111 3.07 26.57 -11.63
CA THR A 111 3.25 27.85 -12.35
C THR A 111 2.93 27.77 -13.85
N LYS A 112 2.59 26.60 -14.38
CA LYS A 112 2.26 26.36 -15.80
C LYS A 112 1.28 27.36 -16.42
N GLU A 113 0.27 27.77 -15.65
CA GLU A 113 -0.84 28.61 -16.12
C GLU A 113 -0.68 30.09 -15.73
N ILE A 114 0.47 30.49 -15.18
CA ILE A 114 0.69 31.86 -14.71
C ILE A 114 1.45 32.66 -15.78
N PRO A 115 0.79 33.55 -16.52
CA PRO A 115 1.46 34.41 -17.50
C PRO A 115 2.11 35.66 -16.87
N ASP A 116 1.66 36.10 -15.69
CA ASP A 116 2.14 37.30 -15.02
C ASP A 116 3.34 37.03 -14.11
N ALA A 117 4.41 37.82 -14.27
CA ALA A 117 5.64 37.71 -13.49
C ALA A 117 5.43 37.95 -12.00
N ARG A 118 4.52 38.85 -11.60
CA ARG A 118 4.28 39.13 -10.17
C ARG A 118 3.63 37.92 -9.48
N ALA A 119 2.58 37.37 -10.10
CA ALA A 119 1.89 36.19 -9.60
C ALA A 119 2.84 34.98 -9.54
N TYR A 120 3.72 34.82 -10.54
CA TYR A 120 4.74 33.76 -10.58
C TYR A 120 5.69 33.84 -9.37
N LEU A 121 6.25 35.03 -9.09
CA LEU A 121 7.17 35.22 -7.98
C LEU A 121 6.52 35.01 -6.61
N LEU A 122 5.25 35.44 -6.45
CA LEU A 122 4.48 35.16 -5.23
C LEU A 122 4.30 33.65 -5.04
N LYS A 123 3.96 32.93 -6.11
CA LYS A 123 3.79 31.47 -6.06
C LYS A 123 5.09 30.74 -5.73
N LEU A 124 6.23 31.18 -6.29
CA LEU A 124 7.54 30.65 -5.92
C LEU A 124 7.89 30.89 -4.45
N LYS A 125 7.52 32.05 -3.90
CA LYS A 125 7.70 32.34 -2.48
C LYS A 125 6.93 31.32 -1.62
N ASP A 126 5.68 31.02 -2.00
CA ASP A 126 4.87 30.03 -1.29
C ASP A 126 5.49 28.63 -1.34
N ILE A 127 5.93 28.20 -2.53
CA ILE A 127 6.63 26.91 -2.72
C ILE A 127 7.88 26.81 -1.85
N ARG A 128 8.62 27.92 -1.68
CA ARG A 128 9.84 27.94 -0.85
C ARG A 128 9.57 27.79 0.65
N THR A 129 8.43 28.30 1.13
CA THR A 129 8.08 28.26 2.57
C THR A 129 7.37 26.98 3.01
N ARG A 130 6.94 26.16 2.05
CA ARG A 130 6.31 24.87 2.31
C ARG A 130 7.32 23.81 2.70
#